data_AF-A0A968DFT2-F1
#
_entry.id   AF-A0A968DFT2-F1
#
_cell.length_a   1.000
_cell.length_b   1.000
_cell.length_c   1.000
_cell.angle_alpha   90.00
_cell.angle_beta   90.00
_cell.angle_gamma   90.00
#
_symmetry.space_group_name_H-M   'P 1'
#
loop_
_entity.id
_entity.type
_entity.pdbx_description
1 polymer ?
#
loop_
_entity_poly.entity_id
_entity_poly.type
_entity_poly.pdbx_seq_one_letter_code
_entity_poly.pdbx_strand_id
1 'polypeptide(L)'
;GEFEGLPADVRDHEPRGALVSGSTGLETIERIADEGFWWVGIGGWVITEIGDTQGEAAHEAFFAFDREVRQDLTGRDRILVAR
;
A
#
# COMPACT_ATOMS: atom_id res chain seq x y z
N GLY A 1 17.23 -1.52 2.80
CA GLY A 1 15.78 -1.67 2.54
C GLY A 1 15.27 -2.84 3.36
N GLU A 2 13.97 -2.87 3.63
CA GLU A 2 13.34 -3.85 4.53
C GLU A 2 13.53 -5.31 4.08
N PHE A 3 13.76 -5.53 2.78
CA PHE A 3 14.00 -6.85 2.17
C PHE A 3 15.08 -7.68 2.87
N GLU A 4 16.20 -7.07 3.27
CA GLU A 4 17.29 -7.80 3.97
C GLU A 4 16.91 -8.20 5.40
N GLY A 5 15.93 -7.54 5.99
CA GLY A 5 15.40 -7.84 7.32
C GLY A 5 14.27 -8.86 7.31
N LEU A 6 13.84 -9.34 6.14
CA LEU A 6 12.79 -10.35 6.04
C LEU A 6 13.27 -11.70 6.61
N PRO A 7 12.35 -12.52 7.14
CA PRO A 7 12.64 -13.91 7.47
C PRO A 7 13.26 -14.64 6.27
N ALA A 8 14.26 -15.49 6.51
CA ALA A 8 14.97 -16.21 5.45
C ALA A 8 14.01 -16.97 4.53
N ASP A 9 13.01 -17.65 5.12
CA ASP A 9 12.02 -18.40 4.34
C ASP A 9 11.22 -17.50 3.38
N VAL A 10 10.91 -16.26 3.76
CA VAL A 10 10.21 -15.29 2.89
C VAL A 10 11.17 -14.77 1.83
N ARG A 11 12.36 -14.30 2.24
CA ARG A 11 13.34 -13.70 1.33
C ARG A 11 13.82 -14.67 0.25
N ASP A 12 14.01 -15.93 0.63
CA ASP A 12 14.67 -16.94 -0.20
C ASP A 12 13.66 -17.76 -1.02
N HIS A 13 12.37 -17.74 -0.66
CA HIS A 13 11.33 -18.54 -1.34
C HIS A 13 10.18 -17.74 -1.94
N GLU A 14 9.96 -16.48 -1.58
CA GLU A 14 8.94 -15.64 -2.23
C GLU A 14 9.52 -14.81 -3.40
N PRO A 15 8.76 -14.61 -4.49
CA PRO A 15 9.22 -13.77 -5.59
C PRO A 15 9.50 -12.35 -5.13
N ARG A 16 10.71 -11.85 -5.38
CA ARG A 16 11.09 -10.48 -5.00
C ARG A 16 10.13 -9.40 -5.50
N GLY A 17 9.55 -9.58 -6.69
CA GLY A 17 8.59 -8.63 -7.26
C GLY A 17 7.24 -8.56 -6.51
N ALA A 18 6.92 -9.55 -5.69
CA ALA A 18 5.76 -9.52 -4.80
C ALA A 18 6.05 -8.81 -3.46
N LEU A 19 7.33 -8.68 -3.10
CA LEU A 19 7.78 -8.12 -1.82
C LEU A 19 8.29 -6.68 -1.92
N VAL A 20 8.85 -6.31 -3.08
CA VAL A 20 9.56 -5.04 -3.26
C VAL A 20 8.88 -4.21 -4.33
N SER A 21 8.20 -3.15 -3.88
CA SER A 21 7.53 -2.16 -4.72
C SER A 21 8.51 -1.18 -5.40
N GLY A 22 9.64 -0.90 -4.75
CA GLY A 22 10.69 -0.03 -5.28
C GLY A 22 11.69 0.38 -4.19
N SER A 23 12.22 1.59 -4.31
CA SER A 23 13.20 2.17 -3.38
C SER A 23 12.60 2.64 -2.06
N THR A 24 11.40 3.21 -2.09
CA THR A 24 10.67 3.70 -0.92
C THR A 24 9.71 2.66 -0.37
N GLY A 25 9.28 1.72 -1.23
CA GLY A 25 8.25 0.75 -0.90
C GLY A 25 6.83 1.24 -1.21
N LEU A 26 6.67 2.48 -1.69
CA LEU A 26 5.38 3.11 -1.99
C LEU A 26 5.09 3.21 -3.49
N GLU A 27 6.03 2.91 -4.37
CA GLU A 27 5.93 3.20 -5.80
C GLU A 27 4.68 2.58 -6.47
N THR A 28 4.31 1.36 -6.06
CA THR A 28 3.07 0.70 -6.50
C THR A 28 1.82 1.40 -5.96
N ILE A 29 1.84 1.84 -4.70
CA ILE A 29 0.72 2.58 -4.06
C ILE A 29 0.56 3.94 -4.74
N GLU A 30 1.64 4.68 -4.96
CA GLU A 30 1.65 5.96 -5.67
C GLU A 30 1.09 5.81 -7.09
N ARG A 31 1.51 4.78 -7.83
CA ARG A 31 0.96 4.51 -9.16
C ARG A 31 -0.54 4.19 -9.13
N ILE A 32 -1.00 3.43 -8.12
CA ILE A 32 -2.43 3.15 -7.96
C ILE A 32 -3.19 4.45 -7.63
N ALA A 33 -2.62 5.34 -6.81
CA ALA A 33 -3.23 6.63 -6.51
C ALA A 33 -3.35 7.50 -7.78
N ASP A 34 -2.29 7.57 -8.58
CA ASP A 34 -2.24 8.39 -9.79
C ASP A 34 -3.18 7.88 -10.90
N GLU A 35 -3.25 6.56 -11.08
CA GLU A 35 -3.98 5.97 -12.19
C GLU A 35 -5.37 5.47 -11.81
N GLY A 36 -5.59 5.11 -10.54
CA GLY A 36 -6.74 4.33 -10.07
C GLY A 36 -8.10 4.95 -10.41
N PHE A 37 -8.18 6.29 -10.40
CA PHE A 37 -9.39 7.04 -10.76
C PHE A 37 -9.93 6.67 -12.15
N TRP A 38 -9.04 6.38 -13.12
CA TRP A 38 -9.44 6.05 -14.49
C TRP A 38 -9.94 4.61 -14.65
N TRP A 39 -9.64 3.75 -13.68
CA TRP A 39 -9.95 2.32 -13.72
C TRP A 39 -11.21 1.96 -12.92
N VAL A 40 -11.61 2.80 -11.97
CA VAL A 40 -12.82 2.59 -11.16
C VAL A 40 -14.02 3.35 -11.75
N GLY A 41 -15.19 2.72 -11.73
CA GLY A 41 -16.44 3.38 -12.13
C GLY A 41 -16.85 4.46 -11.13
N ILE A 42 -17.81 5.30 -11.52
CA ILE A 42 -18.36 6.36 -10.66
C ILE A 42 -18.83 5.77 -9.32
N GLY A 43 -18.32 6.29 -8.21
CA GLY A 43 -18.63 5.83 -6.86
C GLY A 43 -17.95 4.51 -6.47
N GLY A 44 -17.00 4.03 -7.28
CA GLY A 44 -16.13 2.90 -6.98
C GLY A 44 -15.15 3.20 -5.86
N TRP A 45 -14.42 2.17 -5.44
CA TRP A 45 -13.50 2.22 -4.32
C TRP A 45 -12.15 1.65 -4.73
N VAL A 46 -11.09 2.19 -4.16
CA VAL A 46 -9.75 1.61 -4.16
C VAL A 46 -9.41 1.23 -2.74
N ILE A 47 -9.04 -0.02 -2.51
CA ILE A 47 -8.66 -0.53 -1.19
C ILE A 47 -7.34 -1.25 -1.35
N THR A 48 -6.34 -0.82 -0.59
CA THR A 48 -4.98 -1.40 -0.66
C THR A 48 -4.47 -1.76 0.72
N GLU A 49 -3.79 -2.89 0.82
CA GLU A 49 -2.98 -3.20 2.00
C GLU A 49 -1.70 -2.38 1.97
N ILE A 50 -1.27 -1.92 3.15
CA ILE A 50 -0.07 -1.12 3.36
C ILE A 50 0.78 -1.71 4.50
N GLY A 51 2.07 -1.37 4.54
CA GLY A 51 2.94 -1.62 5.68
C GLY A 51 2.50 -0.82 6.92
N ASP A 52 2.85 -1.30 8.11
CA ASP A 52 2.40 -0.71 9.38
C ASP A 52 3.00 0.68 9.68
N THR A 53 4.04 1.07 8.95
CA THR A 53 4.65 2.41 9.01
C THR A 53 4.26 3.31 7.84
N GLN A 54 3.47 2.79 6.88
CA GLN A 54 3.17 3.47 5.62
C GLN A 54 1.86 4.28 5.66
N GLY A 55 1.12 4.26 6.78
CA GLY A 55 -0.20 4.90 6.93
C GLY A 55 -0.26 6.33 6.41
N GLU A 56 0.57 7.22 6.98
CA GLU A 56 0.60 8.64 6.60
C GLU A 56 0.98 8.84 5.13
N ALA A 57 2.00 8.13 4.64
CA ALA A 57 2.48 8.31 3.27
C ALA A 57 1.46 7.79 2.23
N ALA A 58 0.80 6.67 2.51
CA ALA A 58 -0.28 6.14 1.68
C ALA A 58 -1.51 7.06 1.70
N HIS A 59 -1.83 7.62 2.86
CA HIS A 59 -2.87 8.64 2.99
C HIS A 59 -2.57 9.86 2.11
N GLU A 60 -1.35 10.39 2.16
CA GLU A 60 -0.96 11.54 1.34
C GLU A 60 -0.92 11.23 -0.16
N ALA A 61 -0.49 10.02 -0.56
CA ALA A 61 -0.48 9.61 -1.96
C ALA A 61 -1.89 9.68 -2.59
N PHE A 62 -2.93 9.33 -1.82
CA PHE A 62 -4.32 9.32 -2.29
C PHE A 62 -5.05 10.67 -2.08
N PHE A 63 -4.35 11.81 -2.01
CA PHE A 63 -4.96 13.12 -1.73
C PHE A 63 -6.13 13.54 -2.63
N ALA A 64 -6.22 12.97 -3.84
CA ALA A 64 -7.31 13.22 -4.79
C ALA A 64 -8.62 12.45 -4.49
N PHE A 65 -8.59 11.53 -3.52
CA PHE A 65 -9.73 10.70 -3.10
C PHE A 65 -10.24 11.11 -1.71
N ASP A 66 -11.49 10.77 -1.43
CA ASP A 66 -11.97 10.67 -0.04
C ASP A 66 -11.38 9.40 0.57
N ARG A 67 -10.60 9.51 1.64
CA ARG A 67 -9.70 8.45 2.08
C ARG A 67 -9.56 8.34 3.59
N GLU A 68 -9.28 7.14 4.05
CA GLU A 68 -8.95 6.84 5.45
C GLU A 68 -7.96 5.67 5.56
N VAL A 69 -7.21 5.64 6.65
CA VAL A 69 -6.38 4.50 7.04
C VAL A 69 -7.07 3.75 8.17
N ARG A 70 -7.24 2.45 7.99
CA ARG A 70 -7.83 1.54 8.97
C ARG A 70 -6.76 0.61 9.53
N GLN A 71 -6.91 0.34 10.82
CA GLN A 71 -6.01 -0.53 11.56
C GLN A 71 -6.49 -1.98 11.52
N ASP A 72 -5.54 -2.91 11.58
CA ASP A 72 -5.81 -4.32 11.82
C ASP A 72 -6.19 -4.57 13.31
N LEU A 73 -6.51 -5.83 13.64
CA LEU A 73 -6.91 -6.22 15.00
C LEU A 73 -5.78 -6.03 16.05
N THR A 74 -4.54 -5.80 15.61
CA THR A 74 -3.40 -5.52 16.49
C THR A 74 -3.16 -4.02 16.70
N GLY A 75 -4.01 -3.16 16.12
CA GLY A 75 -3.92 -1.70 16.25
C GLY A 75 -2.84 -1.08 15.37
N ARG A 76 -2.43 -1.77 14.30
CA ARG A 76 -1.46 -1.25 13.33
C ARG A 76 -2.16 -0.83 12.06
N ASP A 77 -1.70 0.26 11.46
CA ASP A 77 -2.16 0.69 10.15
C ASP A 77 -1.95 -0.45 9.15
N ARG A 78 -2.99 -0.76 8.36
CA ARG A 78 -2.94 -1.92 7.46
C ARG A 78 -3.68 -1.71 6.17
N ILE A 79 -4.78 -0.96 6.18
CA ILE A 79 -5.65 -0.81 5.01
C ILE A 79 -5.85 0.66 4.72
N LEU A 80 -5.49 1.10 3.51
CA LEU A 80 -5.97 2.36 2.96
C LEU A 80 -7.28 2.10 2.22
N VAL A 81 -8.30 2.91 2.53
CA VAL A 81 -9.60 2.91 1.85
C VAL A 81 -9.77 4.27 1.17
N ALA A 82 -10.06 4.28 -0.13
CA ALA A 82 -10.21 5.48 -0.94
C ALA A 82 -11.42 5.40 -1.88
N ARG A 83 -12.09 6.54 -2.12
CA ARG A 83 -13.30 6.69 -2.94
C ARG A 83 -13.27 7.95 -3.78
#